data_AF-A0ABD6A8B3-F1
#
_entry.id   AF-A0ABD6A8B3-F1
#
_cell.length_a   1.000
_cell.length_b   1.000
_cell.length_c   1.000
_cell.angle_alpha   90.00
_cell.angle_beta   90.00
_cell.angle_gamma   90.00
#
_symmetry.space_group_name_H-M   'P 1'
#
loop_
_entity.id
_entity.type
_entity.pdbx_description
1 polymer ?
#
loop_
_entity_poly.entity_id
_entity_poly.type
_entity_poly.pdbx_seq_one_letter_code
_entity_poly.pdbx_strand_id
1 'polypeptide(L)' 'MTDTKSAVYVDKCAQCDTYVLTDAPDDLARRMNAHELACHGRTQPSRADHGKRDYR' A
#
# COMPACT_ATOMS: atom_id res chain seq x y z
N MET A 1 30.15 -0.49 -7.61
CA MET A 1 29.10 -0.57 -6.57
C MET A 1 27.88 0.11 -7.15
N THR A 2 26.92 -0.66 -7.66
CA THR A 2 25.64 -0.10 -8.12
C THR A 2 24.89 0.33 -6.87
N ASP A 3 24.77 1.64 -6.66
CA ASP A 3 23.88 2.23 -5.68
C ASP A 3 22.45 1.92 -6.13
N THR A 4 21.97 0.74 -5.75
CA THR A 4 20.59 0.33 -6.01
C THR A 4 19.74 1.18 -5.09
N LYS A 5 19.36 2.37 -5.55
CA LYS A 5 18.40 3.24 -4.88
C LYS A 5 17.09 2.47 -4.75
N SER A 6 16.91 1.77 -3.64
CA SER A 6 15.68 1.06 -3.32
C SER A 6 14.55 2.09 -3.33
N ALA A 7 13.60 1.93 -4.26
CA ALA A 7 12.44 2.79 -4.30
C ALA A 7 11.58 2.45 -3.07
N VAL A 8 11.53 3.37 -2.11
CA VAL A 8 10.64 3.25 -0.97
C VAL A 8 9.30 3.87 -1.36
N TYR A 9 8.26 3.06 -1.32
CA TYR A 9 6.88 3.49 -1.50
C TYR A 9 6.29 3.81 -0.13
N VAL A 10 5.67 4.99 -0.04
CA VAL A 10 5.03 5.47 1.18
C VAL A 10 3.61 5.91 0.87
N ASP A 11 2.72 5.59 1.79
CA ASP A 11 1.34 6.06 1.75
C ASP A 11 0.92 6.48 3.16
N LYS A 12 -0.11 7.32 3.24
CA LYS A 12 -0.70 7.78 4.50
C LYS A 12 -2.13 7.29 4.59
N CYS A 13 -2.53 6.79 5.75
CA CYS A 13 -3.94 6.48 5.99
C CYS A 13 -4.75 7.78 5.98
N ALA A 14 -5.93 7.76 5.35
CA ALA A 14 -6.80 8.94 5.31
C ALA A 14 -7.61 9.13 6.61
N GLN A 15 -7.70 8.09 7.44
CA GLN A 15 -8.52 8.05 8.66
C GLN A 15 -7.70 8.23 9.93
N CYS A 16 -6.39 7.95 9.88
CA CYS A 16 -5.47 8.26 10.95
C CYS A 16 -4.12 8.72 10.38
N ASP A 17 -3.32 9.42 11.17
CA ASP A 17 -2.01 9.93 10.76
C ASP A 17 -0.91 8.85 10.64
N THR A 18 -1.29 7.58 10.41
CA THR A 18 -0.36 6.47 10.24
C THR A 18 0.20 6.45 8.81
N TYR A 19 1.51 6.21 8.72
CA TYR A 19 2.23 6.02 7.46
C TYR A 19 2.61 4.56 7.29
N VAL A 20 2.43 4.01 6.10
CA VAL A 20 2.92 2.67 5.73
C VAL A 20 4.00 2.82 4.68
N LEU A 21 5.11 2.13 4.89
CA LEU A 21 6.26 2.12 3.99
C LEU A 21 6.51 0.69 3.51
N THR A 22 6.92 0.57 2.25
CA THR A 22 7.28 -0.71 1.62
C THR A 22 8.31 -0.49 0.52
N ASP A 23 9.07 -1.52 0.20
CA ASP A 23 10.02 -1.59 -0.91
C ASP A 23 9.41 -2.18 -2.18
N ALA A 24 8.18 -2.72 -2.09
CA ALA A 24 7.41 -3.25 -3.21
C ALA A 24 6.09 -2.47 -3.42
N PRO A 25 5.79 -1.95 -4.62
CA PRO A 25 4.60 -1.14 -4.87
C PRO A 25 3.30 -1.92 -4.64
N ASP A 26 3.29 -3.22 -5.00
CA ASP A 26 2.13 -4.09 -4.84
C ASP A 26 1.77 -4.35 -3.37
N ASP A 27 2.77 -4.31 -2.48
CA ASP A 27 2.57 -4.52 -1.05
C ASP A 27 2.04 -3.27 -0.33
N LEU A 28 2.15 -2.08 -0.92
CA LEU A 28 1.73 -0.83 -0.29
C LEU A 28 0.22 -0.83 -0.05
N ALA A 29 -0.54 -1.18 -1.09
CA ALA A 29 -2.00 -1.26 -1.03
C ALA A 29 -2.45 -2.35 -0.05
N ARG A 30 -1.81 -3.52 -0.07
CA ARG A 30 -2.12 -4.64 0.84
C ARG A 30 -1.90 -4.27 2.29
N ARG A 31 -0.73 -3.66 2.60
CA ARG A 31 -0.39 -3.24 3.97
C ARG A 31 -1.29 -2.11 4.45
N MET A 32 -1.67 -1.18 3.57
CA MET A 32 -2.62 -0.13 3.91
C MET A 32 -4.03 -0.67 4.16
N ASN A 33 -4.52 -1.58 3.30
CA ASN A 33 -5.82 -2.20 3.49
C ASN A 33 -5.85 -3.01 4.81
N ALA A 34 -4.78 -3.74 5.12
CA ALA A 34 -4.66 -4.44 6.40
C ALA A 34 -4.71 -3.48 7.59
N HIS A 35 -4.01 -2.35 7.51
CA HIS A 35 -4.02 -1.32 8.53
C HIS A 35 -5.42 -0.70 8.72
N GLU A 36 -6.07 -0.29 7.63
CA GLU A 36 -7.42 0.32 7.68
C GLU A 36 -8.46 -0.67 8.23
N LEU A 37 -8.38 -1.94 7.84
CA LEU A 37 -9.26 -2.97 8.39
C LEU A 37 -9.02 -3.19 9.90
N ALA A 38 -7.76 -3.24 10.33
CA ALA A 38 -7.40 -3.48 11.73
C ALA A 38 -7.72 -2.28 12.64
N CYS A 39 -7.47 -1.05 12.18
CA CYS A 39 -7.63 0.16 12.98
C CYS A 39 -9.01 0.81 12.85
N HIS A 40 -9.70 0.61 11.72
CA HIS A 40 -10.94 1.33 11.41
C HIS A 40 -12.11 0.42 11.02
N GLY A 41 -11.88 -0.90 10.92
CA GLY A 41 -12.92 -1.88 10.59
C GLY A 41 -13.43 -1.81 9.15
N ARG A 42 -12.78 -1.01 8.29
CA ARG A 42 -13.15 -0.81 6.88
C ARG A 42 -11.93 -0.42 6.08
N THR A 43 -11.84 -0.89 4.84
CA THR A 43 -10.81 -0.47 3.88
C THR A 43 -11.35 0.59 2.94
N GLN A 44 -10.48 1.40 2.35
CA GLN A 44 -10.88 2.35 1.32
C GLN A 44 -11.26 1.62 0.03
N PRO A 45 -12.52 1.69 -0.44
CA PRO A 45 -12.99 0.88 -1.60
C PRO A 45 -12.31 1.24 -2.92
N SER A 46 -11.86 2.49 -3.05
CA SER A 46 -11.15 2.99 -4.23
C SER A 46 -9.67 2.58 -4.26
N ARG A 47 -9.11 2.10 -3.15
CA ARG A 47 -7.74 1.60 -3.05
C ARG A 47 -7.74 0.12 -3.44
N ALA A 48 -8.06 -0.13 -4.70
CA ALA A 48 -8.28 -1.47 -5.18
C ALA A 48 -6.98 -2.30 -5.16
N ASP A 49 -7.10 -3.53 -4.66
CA ASP A 49 -6.12 -4.60 -4.80
C ASP A 49 -6.14 -5.05 -6.26
N HIS A 50 -5.61 -4.24 -7.17
CA HIS A 50 -5.51 -4.60 -8.58
C HIS A 50 -4.36 -5.60 -8.78
N GLY A 51 -4.47 -6.77 -8.15
CA GLY A 51 -3.83 -7.99 -8.64
C GLY A 51 -4.31 -8.40 -10.04
N LYS A 52 -5.28 -7.68 -10.64
CA LYS A 52 -5.61 -7.82 -12.06
C LYS A 52 -4.65 -7.00 -12.92
N ARG A 53 -3.50 -7.61 -13.21
CA ARG A 53 -2.98 -7.53 -14.57
C ARG A 53 -4.07 -8.11 -15.48
N ASP A 54 -4.79 -7.25 -16.19
CA ASP A 54 -5.49 -7.69 -17.39
C ASP A 54 -4.41 -8.07 -18.41
N TYR A 55 -3.97 -9.34 -18.38
CA TYR A 55 -3.16 -9.91 -19.45
C TYR A 55 -4.01 -9.89 -20.72
N ARG A 56 -3.65 -9.02 -21.67
CA ARG A 56 -4.10 -9.04 -23.05
C ARG A 56 -2.92 -9.29 -23.96
#